data_AF-A0A2I0B018-F1
#
_entry.id   AF-A0A2I0B018-F1
#
_cell.length_a   1.000
_cell.length_b   1.000
_cell.length_c   1.000
_cell.angle_alpha   90.00
_cell.angle_beta   90.00
_cell.angle_gamma   90.00
#
_symmetry.space_group_name_H-M   'P 1'
#
loop_
_entity.id
_entity.type
_entity.pdbx_description
1 polymer ?
#
loop_
_entity_poly.entity_id
_entity_poly.type
_entity_poly.pdbx_seq_one_letter_code
_entity_poly.pdbx_strand_id
1 'polypeptide(L)'
;MALTRVAARPQRLAEPTEPPGKKPHHLPQSPAAAEALVFDAAVMSRQPEIPAQFVWPEEEKPTAEASEELSIPLIDLGRFFSGEPEASEEVALMVGEACAAHGFFQVVNHGVPPALISEAHRCMDSFFSMALQDKQVTRRMPGESYGYASSFTGRFSSKLPWKETLSFRFSPSSSTPIVVDYFTGKLGEEFRHFGEVYQEYCEMMSLLSLRIMEVLGMSLGVGRRCFRDFFKVNDSITRLNYYPPCQKPELTLGTGPHCDPTSLTILHQDTVGGLQVFANGRWRSATPNFDTFIVNIGDTFMALSNGRYKSCLHRAVVNSESARKSLAFFLCPEMEKVVAPPPELVDSAHPRVYPDFTWSALLEFTQKHYRADMRTMEAFSKWIQN
;
A
#
# COMPACT_ATOMS: atom_id res chain seq x y z
N MET A 1 -2.91 6.37 76.49
CA MET A 1 -4.38 6.37 76.60
C MET A 1 -4.91 7.12 75.38
N ALA A 2 -5.42 6.49 74.32
CA ALA A 2 -6.65 5.68 74.28
C ALA A 2 -7.82 6.50 74.86
N LEU A 3 -8.96 6.77 74.24
CA LEU A 3 -9.70 6.29 73.07
C LEU A 3 -10.62 7.48 72.70
N THR A 4 -10.86 7.79 71.42
CA THR A 4 -12.04 7.38 70.63
C THR A 4 -13.41 7.81 71.17
N ARG A 5 -14.30 8.15 70.21
CA ARG A 5 -15.77 7.89 70.19
C ARG A 5 -16.61 8.99 70.87
N VAL A 6 -17.80 9.40 70.42
CA VAL A 6 -18.89 8.75 69.66
C VAL A 6 -19.74 9.83 68.94
N ALA A 7 -20.47 9.37 67.93
CA ALA A 7 -21.55 10.02 67.17
C ALA A 7 -22.75 10.53 68.00
N ALA A 8 -23.56 11.43 67.40
CA ALA A 8 -25.03 11.33 67.35
C ALA A 8 -25.64 12.39 66.40
N ARG A 9 -26.59 11.96 65.57
CA ARG A 9 -27.51 12.73 64.69
C ARG A 9 -28.66 13.38 65.51
N PRO A 10 -29.72 13.94 64.90
CA PRO A 10 -29.83 15.11 64.02
C PRO A 10 -30.91 16.09 64.55
N GLN A 11 -30.92 17.36 64.14
CA GLN A 11 -32.12 18.20 64.26
C GLN A 11 -32.26 19.14 63.05
N ARG A 12 -33.41 19.04 62.38
CA ARG A 12 -33.85 19.93 61.30
C ARG A 12 -34.21 21.28 61.89
N LEU A 13 -33.75 22.36 61.27
CA LEU A 13 -34.39 23.68 61.40
C LEU A 13 -34.21 24.46 60.08
N ALA A 14 -35.38 24.87 59.56
CA ALA A 14 -35.68 26.05 58.75
C ALA A 14 -34.89 26.33 57.45
N GLU A 15 -35.64 26.33 56.33
CA GLU A 15 -35.29 26.98 55.07
C GLU A 15 -35.13 28.49 55.23
N PRO A 16 -34.21 29.11 54.47
CA PRO A 16 -34.41 30.47 54.00
C PRO A 16 -34.22 30.60 52.48
N THR A 17 -35.31 31.00 51.83
CA THR A 17 -35.42 32.05 50.78
C THR A 17 -34.37 32.12 49.67
N GLU A 18 -34.81 31.81 48.44
CA GLU A 18 -34.09 32.06 47.18
C GLU A 18 -33.87 33.57 46.89
N PRO A 19 -32.70 33.96 46.35
CA PRO A 19 -32.52 35.22 45.63
C PRO A 19 -32.74 35.04 44.10
N PRO A 20 -33.08 36.12 43.37
CA PRO A 20 -33.70 36.03 42.06
C PRO A 20 -32.71 35.79 40.91
N GLY A 21 -33.13 34.93 39.97
CA GLY A 21 -32.96 35.04 38.52
C GLY A 21 -31.57 35.36 37.94
N LYS A 22 -30.83 34.31 37.55
CA LYS A 22 -29.87 34.39 36.45
C LYS A 22 -30.48 33.80 35.18
N LYS A 23 -30.51 34.59 34.12
CA LYS A 23 -30.92 34.19 32.75
C LYS A 23 -30.15 32.94 32.33
N PRO A 24 -30.76 31.98 31.62
CA PRO A 24 -30.03 30.83 31.11
C PRO A 24 -28.98 31.32 30.12
N HIS A 25 -27.71 31.11 30.46
CA HIS A 25 -26.64 31.13 29.47
C HIS A 25 -26.95 30.06 28.44
N HIS A 26 -27.24 30.47 27.21
CA HIS A 26 -27.15 29.59 26.06
C HIS A 26 -25.72 29.06 26.00
N LEU A 27 -25.51 27.84 26.49
CA LEU A 27 -24.36 27.04 26.12
C LEU A 27 -24.37 26.96 24.59
N PRO A 28 -23.26 27.31 23.90
CA PRO A 28 -23.16 27.06 22.48
C PRO A 28 -23.40 25.56 22.29
N GLN A 29 -24.37 25.24 21.44
CA GLN A 29 -24.61 23.87 21.01
C GLN A 29 -23.28 23.29 20.58
N SER A 30 -22.88 22.17 21.18
CA SER A 30 -21.83 21.32 20.66
C SER A 30 -22.04 21.19 19.15
N PRO A 31 -21.00 21.30 18.30
CA PRO A 31 -21.15 20.94 16.91
C PRO A 31 -21.76 19.54 16.89
N ALA A 32 -22.84 19.35 16.16
CA ALA A 32 -23.33 18.02 15.84
C ALA A 32 -22.10 17.22 15.41
N ALA A 33 -21.84 16.08 16.05
CA ALA A 33 -20.79 15.19 15.61
C ALA A 33 -21.04 14.94 14.13
N ALA A 34 -20.19 15.51 13.26
CA ALA A 34 -20.32 15.31 11.83
C ALA A 34 -20.36 13.81 11.63
N GLU A 35 -21.45 13.30 11.05
CA GLU A 35 -21.56 11.87 10.76
C GLU A 35 -20.28 11.46 10.03
N ALA A 36 -19.59 10.46 10.60
CA ALA A 36 -18.34 10.00 10.04
C ALA A 36 -18.58 9.59 8.59
N LEU A 37 -17.89 10.23 7.65
CA LEU A 37 -18.06 9.95 6.23
C LEU A 37 -17.81 8.47 5.95
N VAL A 38 -18.85 7.79 5.46
CA VAL A 38 -18.77 6.39 5.05
C VAL A 38 -18.62 6.33 3.55
N PHE A 39 -17.55 5.70 3.05
CA PHE A 39 -17.40 5.40 1.64
C PHE A 39 -18.02 4.04 1.33
N ASP A 40 -19.17 4.07 0.65
CA ASP A 40 -19.81 2.90 0.03
C ASP A 40 -19.70 3.04 -1.49
N ALA A 41 -18.87 2.20 -2.11
CA ALA A 41 -18.62 2.24 -3.55
C ALA A 41 -19.91 2.06 -4.39
N ALA A 42 -20.86 1.23 -3.94
CA ALA A 42 -22.08 0.94 -4.68
C ALA A 42 -23.05 2.13 -4.72
N VAL A 43 -23.01 2.97 -3.69
CA VAL A 43 -23.81 4.20 -3.57
C VAL A 43 -23.09 5.39 -4.22
N MET A 44 -21.82 5.60 -3.87
CA MET A 44 -21.07 6.81 -4.23
C MET A 44 -20.73 6.87 -5.72
N SER A 45 -20.48 5.73 -6.38
CA SER A 45 -20.19 5.69 -7.82
C SER A 45 -21.32 6.20 -8.72
N ARG A 46 -22.55 6.26 -8.19
CA ARG A 46 -23.75 6.70 -8.91
C ARG A 46 -24.11 8.15 -8.61
N GLN A 47 -23.43 8.80 -7.66
CA GLN A 47 -23.73 10.18 -7.29
C GLN A 47 -23.11 11.14 -8.33
N PRO A 48 -23.85 12.18 -8.78
CA PRO A 48 -23.36 13.11 -9.78
C PRO A 48 -22.23 14.01 -9.25
N GLU A 49 -22.22 14.23 -7.94
CA GLU A 49 -21.21 15.03 -7.25
C GLU A 49 -20.46 14.16 -6.23
N ILE A 50 -19.19 14.51 -5.98
CA ILE A 50 -18.36 13.84 -4.98
C ILE A 50 -18.24 14.70 -3.72
N PRO A 51 -18.16 14.09 -2.52
CA PRO A 51 -17.96 14.87 -1.29
C PRO A 51 -16.63 15.63 -1.31
N ALA A 52 -16.59 16.81 -0.69
CA ALA A 52 -15.41 17.69 -0.69
C ALA A 52 -14.13 17.02 -0.17
N GLN A 53 -14.25 16.04 0.71
CA GLN A 53 -13.12 15.27 1.24
C GLN A 53 -12.40 14.43 0.18
N PHE A 54 -13.08 14.11 -0.93
CA PHE A 54 -12.53 13.41 -2.09
C PHE A 54 -12.00 14.33 -3.18
N VAL A 55 -12.18 15.65 -3.04
CA VAL A 55 -11.65 16.63 -3.99
C VAL A 55 -10.18 16.87 -3.66
N TRP A 56 -9.32 16.68 -4.66
CA TRP A 56 -7.88 16.89 -4.56
C TRP A 56 -7.51 18.33 -4.95
N PRO A 57 -6.46 18.94 -4.37
CA PRO A 57 -6.00 20.28 -4.75
C PRO A 57 -5.62 20.38 -6.23
N GLU A 58 -5.67 21.59 -6.77
CA GLU A 58 -5.41 21.88 -8.20
C GLU A 58 -4.04 21.37 -8.65
N GLU A 59 -3.03 21.45 -7.78
CA GLU A 59 -1.65 21.05 -8.06
C GLU A 59 -1.44 19.53 -8.00
N GLU A 60 -2.37 18.78 -7.40
CA GLU A 60 -2.24 17.34 -7.16
C GLU A 60 -3.27 16.50 -7.91
N LYS A 61 -4.38 17.11 -8.36
CA LYS A 61 -5.44 16.43 -9.11
C LYS A 61 -4.93 15.89 -10.47
N PRO A 62 -5.68 14.99 -11.12
CA PRO A 62 -5.34 14.53 -12.46
C PRO A 62 -5.13 15.69 -13.44
N THR A 63 -4.03 15.67 -14.19
CA THR A 63 -3.77 16.64 -15.25
C THR A 63 -4.02 15.98 -16.60
N ALA A 64 -4.55 16.74 -17.56
CA ALA A 64 -4.73 16.26 -18.93
C ALA A 64 -3.38 15.90 -19.61
N GLU A 65 -2.26 16.42 -19.09
CA GLU A 65 -0.89 16.16 -19.56
C GLU A 65 -0.44 14.71 -19.42
N ALA A 66 -1.15 13.89 -18.65
CA ALA A 66 -0.86 12.45 -18.54
C ALA A 66 -1.34 11.62 -19.76
N SER A 67 -1.69 12.28 -20.87
CA SER A 67 -2.06 11.63 -22.14
C SER A 67 -0.90 10.92 -22.83
N GLU A 68 0.35 11.23 -22.46
CA GLU A 68 1.53 10.56 -23.00
C GLU A 68 1.85 9.28 -22.21
N GLU A 69 2.03 8.17 -22.94
CA GLU A 69 2.37 6.88 -22.37
C GLU A 69 3.84 6.83 -21.93
N LEU A 70 4.10 6.17 -20.80
CA LEU A 70 5.46 5.81 -20.41
C LEU A 70 5.85 4.54 -21.17
N SER A 71 6.96 4.59 -21.90
CA SER A 71 7.60 3.38 -22.42
C SER A 71 8.24 2.61 -21.27
N ILE A 72 7.44 1.80 -20.56
CA ILE A 72 7.91 0.90 -19.51
C ILE A 72 8.55 -0.33 -20.18
N PRO A 73 9.84 -0.63 -19.95
CA PRO A 73 10.51 -1.75 -20.59
C PRO A 73 9.80 -3.08 -20.33
N LEU A 74 9.58 -3.87 -21.39
CA LEU A 74 9.01 -5.22 -21.30
C LEU A 74 10.13 -6.26 -21.21
N ILE A 75 10.20 -6.97 -20.09
CA ILE A 75 11.26 -7.92 -19.78
C ILE A 75 10.72 -9.35 -19.89
N ASP A 76 11.34 -10.15 -20.74
CA ASP A 76 11.02 -11.58 -20.85
C ASP A 76 11.79 -12.38 -19.79
N LEU A 77 11.12 -12.79 -18.72
CA LEU A 77 11.73 -13.60 -17.67
C LEU A 77 11.98 -15.05 -18.09
N GLY A 78 11.36 -15.53 -19.17
CA GLY A 78 11.66 -16.82 -19.76
C GLY A 78 13.12 -16.94 -20.19
N ARG A 79 13.70 -15.83 -20.69
CA ARG A 79 15.13 -15.72 -21.03
C ARG A 79 16.04 -15.85 -19.81
N PHE A 80 15.60 -15.35 -18.66
CA PHE A 80 16.34 -15.56 -17.40
C PHE A 80 16.17 -16.98 -16.86
N PHE A 81 14.99 -17.58 -17.06
CA PHE A 81 14.69 -18.93 -16.59
C PHE A 81 15.34 -20.04 -17.42
N SER A 82 15.73 -19.77 -18.67
CA SER A 82 16.48 -20.72 -19.50
C SER A 82 17.83 -21.11 -18.87
N GLY A 83 18.39 -20.23 -18.04
CA GLY A 83 19.70 -20.41 -17.42
C GLY A 83 20.88 -20.13 -18.35
N GLU A 84 20.63 -19.68 -19.57
CA GLU A 84 21.67 -19.24 -20.50
C GLU A 84 22.36 -17.97 -19.96
N PRO A 85 23.70 -17.95 -19.86
CA PRO A 85 24.42 -16.80 -19.28
C PRO A 85 24.16 -15.49 -20.01
N GLU A 86 24.28 -15.47 -21.34
CA GLU A 86 24.09 -14.28 -22.17
C GLU A 86 22.66 -13.71 -22.04
N ALA A 87 21.65 -14.59 -22.08
CA ALA A 87 20.26 -14.21 -21.89
C ALA A 87 19.98 -13.65 -20.49
N SER A 88 20.62 -14.22 -19.46
CA SER A 88 20.50 -13.74 -18.08
C SER A 88 21.17 -12.37 -17.88
N GLU A 89 22.32 -12.14 -18.51
CA GLU A 89 23.04 -10.87 -18.48
C GLU A 89 22.26 -9.75 -19.20
N GLU A 90 21.66 -10.05 -20.36
CA GLU A 90 20.81 -9.11 -21.09
C GLU A 90 19.58 -8.69 -20.25
N VAL A 91 18.89 -9.67 -19.64
CA VAL A 91 17.75 -9.38 -18.74
C VAL A 91 18.20 -8.51 -17.57
N ALA A 92 19.34 -8.82 -16.95
CA ALA A 92 19.89 -8.03 -15.85
C ALA A 92 20.23 -6.59 -16.29
N LEU A 93 20.83 -6.41 -17.47
CA LEU A 93 21.14 -5.09 -18.02
C LEU A 93 19.87 -4.26 -18.21
N MET A 94 18.87 -4.80 -18.91
CA MET A 94 17.61 -4.10 -19.19
C MET A 94 16.87 -3.71 -17.90
N VAL A 95 16.80 -4.62 -16.93
CA VAL A 95 16.21 -4.34 -15.61
C VAL A 95 16.99 -3.25 -14.89
N GLY A 96 18.33 -3.33 -14.90
CA GLY A 96 19.18 -2.34 -14.26
C GLY A 96 19.00 -0.93 -14.84
N GLU A 97 18.92 -0.82 -16.16
CA GLU A 97 18.65 0.45 -16.86
C GLU A 97 17.28 1.02 -16.48
N ALA A 98 16.23 0.19 -16.51
CA ALA A 98 14.88 0.60 -16.11
C ALA A 98 14.83 1.08 -14.66
N CYS A 99 15.47 0.34 -13.75
CA CYS A 99 15.51 0.66 -12.33
C CYS A 99 16.31 1.95 -12.03
N ALA A 100 17.40 2.21 -12.75
CA ALA A 100 18.17 3.44 -12.63
C ALA A 100 17.46 4.65 -13.27
N ALA A 101 16.73 4.43 -14.37
CA ALA A 101 16.00 5.49 -15.07
C ALA A 101 14.82 6.00 -14.23
N HIS A 102 13.91 5.08 -13.89
CA HIS A 102 12.64 5.43 -13.22
C HIS A 102 12.06 4.29 -12.35
N GLY A 103 12.76 3.18 -12.13
CA GLY A 103 12.30 2.19 -11.14
C GLY A 103 11.16 1.27 -11.56
N PHE A 104 10.66 1.33 -12.80
CA PHE A 104 9.53 0.51 -13.27
C PHE A 104 9.93 -0.35 -14.48
N PHE A 105 9.40 -1.56 -14.55
CA PHE A 105 9.48 -2.44 -15.74
C PHE A 105 8.29 -3.38 -15.76
N GLN A 106 7.96 -3.95 -16.92
CA GLN A 106 6.98 -5.01 -17.08
C GLN A 106 7.68 -6.35 -17.22
N VAL A 107 7.04 -7.42 -16.77
CA VAL A 107 7.54 -8.79 -16.96
C VAL A 107 6.52 -9.67 -17.68
N VAL A 108 7.00 -10.46 -18.64
CA VAL A 108 6.26 -11.55 -19.32
C VAL A 108 6.97 -12.88 -19.10
N ASN A 109 6.31 -13.99 -19.45
CA ASN A 109 6.84 -15.34 -19.24
C ASN A 109 7.32 -15.57 -17.79
N HIS A 110 6.60 -14.95 -16.85
CA HIS A 110 6.93 -14.89 -15.42
C HIS A 110 6.64 -16.20 -14.66
N GLY A 111 6.02 -17.20 -15.32
CA GLY A 111 5.79 -18.53 -14.75
C GLY A 111 4.60 -18.62 -13.79
N VAL A 112 3.75 -17.59 -13.71
CA VAL A 112 2.54 -17.59 -12.87
C VAL A 112 1.38 -18.09 -13.73
N PRO A 113 0.62 -19.12 -13.31
CA PRO A 113 -0.47 -19.67 -14.11
C PRO A 113 -1.55 -18.61 -14.42
N PRO A 114 -1.92 -18.40 -15.70
CA PRO A 114 -2.97 -17.45 -16.07
C PRO A 114 -4.33 -17.76 -15.43
N ALA A 115 -4.61 -19.05 -15.20
CA ALA A 115 -5.82 -19.49 -14.50
C ALA A 115 -5.87 -19.01 -13.04
N LEU A 116 -4.74 -19.02 -12.34
CA LEU A 116 -4.63 -18.53 -10.96
C LEU A 116 -4.85 -17.02 -10.89
N ILE A 117 -4.27 -16.26 -11.83
CA ILE A 117 -4.48 -14.81 -11.94
C ILE A 117 -5.96 -14.50 -12.20
N SER A 118 -6.57 -15.20 -13.15
CA SER A 118 -7.99 -15.02 -13.51
C SER A 118 -8.91 -15.33 -12.33
N GLU A 119 -8.61 -16.41 -11.60
CA GLU A 119 -9.38 -16.82 -10.43
C GLU A 119 -9.21 -15.86 -9.25
N ALA A 120 -8.01 -15.33 -9.03
CA ALA A 120 -7.76 -14.28 -8.04
C ALA A 120 -8.61 -13.02 -8.34
N HIS A 121 -8.69 -12.59 -9.60
CA HIS A 121 -9.60 -11.49 -10.01
C HIS A 121 -11.08 -11.84 -9.81
N ARG A 122 -11.49 -13.09 -10.06
CA ARG A 122 -12.88 -13.53 -9.82
C ARG A 122 -13.25 -13.51 -8.33
N CYS A 123 -12.33 -13.93 -7.46
CA CYS A 123 -12.47 -13.81 -6.01
C CYS A 123 -12.53 -12.33 -5.59
N MET A 124 -11.70 -11.48 -6.18
CA MET A 124 -11.71 -10.04 -5.96
C MET A 124 -13.08 -9.43 -6.32
N ASP A 125 -13.62 -9.75 -7.49
CA ASP A 125 -14.94 -9.28 -7.95
C ASP A 125 -16.05 -9.70 -6.99
N SER A 126 -16.02 -10.96 -6.58
CA SER A 126 -16.99 -11.50 -5.62
C SER A 126 -16.92 -10.76 -4.29
N PHE A 127 -15.72 -10.50 -3.76
CA PHE A 127 -15.53 -9.76 -2.51
C PHE A 127 -16.04 -8.32 -2.59
N PHE A 128 -15.65 -7.55 -3.61
CA PHE A 128 -16.00 -6.13 -3.69
C PHE A 128 -17.47 -5.89 -4.06
N SER A 129 -18.15 -6.91 -4.60
CA SER A 129 -19.60 -6.90 -4.87
C SER A 129 -20.46 -7.15 -3.63
N MET A 130 -19.88 -7.61 -2.51
CA MET A 130 -20.61 -7.78 -1.26
C MET A 130 -21.09 -6.43 -0.68
N ALA A 131 -22.10 -6.48 0.18
CA ALA A 131 -22.56 -5.30 0.90
C ALA A 131 -21.42 -4.75 1.80
N LEU A 132 -21.41 -3.42 1.99
CA LEU A 132 -20.37 -2.75 2.77
C LEU A 132 -20.19 -3.36 4.18
N GLN A 133 -21.30 -3.68 4.85
CA GLN A 133 -21.28 -4.27 6.19
C GLN A 133 -20.53 -5.61 6.24
N ASP A 134 -20.66 -6.43 5.20
CA ASP A 134 -20.03 -7.76 5.13
C ASP A 134 -18.53 -7.60 4.84
N LYS A 135 -18.16 -6.66 3.95
CA LYS A 135 -16.75 -6.28 3.74
C LYS A 135 -16.10 -5.77 5.03
N GLN A 136 -16.83 -4.98 5.81
CA GLN A 136 -16.35 -4.38 7.07
C GLN A 136 -16.06 -5.40 8.18
N VAL A 137 -16.52 -6.66 8.09
CA VAL A 137 -16.11 -7.71 9.03
C VAL A 137 -14.59 -7.95 8.97
N THR A 138 -13.97 -7.71 7.81
CA THR A 138 -12.51 -7.79 7.61
C THR A 138 -11.79 -6.47 7.86
N ARG A 139 -12.47 -5.45 8.42
CA ARG A 139 -11.92 -4.09 8.58
C ARG A 139 -10.55 -4.09 9.26
N ARG A 140 -9.64 -3.32 8.67
CA ARG A 140 -8.32 -3.03 9.23
C ARG A 140 -8.44 -2.35 10.59
N MET A 141 -7.82 -2.93 11.62
CA MET A 141 -7.82 -2.37 12.97
C MET A 141 -6.70 -1.33 13.15
N PRO A 142 -6.85 -0.39 14.12
CA PRO A 142 -5.76 0.52 14.48
C PRO A 142 -4.48 -0.26 14.84
N GLY A 143 -3.34 0.14 14.26
CA GLY A 143 -2.05 -0.52 14.45
C GLY A 143 -1.77 -1.68 13.48
N GLU A 144 -2.79 -2.22 12.81
CA GLU A 144 -2.58 -3.24 11.78
C GLU A 144 -2.20 -2.62 10.44
N SER A 145 -1.54 -3.39 9.56
CA SER A 145 -1.20 -3.01 8.18
C SER A 145 -2.11 -3.65 7.12
N TYR A 146 -2.96 -4.59 7.52
CA TYR A 146 -3.83 -5.39 6.66
C TYR A 146 -5.30 -5.31 7.10
N GLY A 147 -6.22 -5.83 6.28
CA GLY A 147 -7.66 -5.71 6.43
C GLY A 147 -8.32 -4.83 5.37
N TYR A 148 -9.65 -4.80 5.41
CA TYR A 148 -10.47 -3.95 4.58
C TYR A 148 -10.39 -2.48 4.99
N ALA A 149 -10.27 -1.60 4.01
CA ALA A 149 -10.36 -0.16 4.19
C ALA A 149 -11.04 0.48 2.98
N SER A 150 -12.06 1.32 3.23
CA SER A 150 -12.68 2.18 2.23
C SER A 150 -12.21 3.62 2.42
N SER A 151 -11.51 4.15 1.42
CA SER A 151 -11.04 5.54 1.35
C SER A 151 -10.26 6.06 2.56
N PHE A 152 -9.76 5.15 3.42
CA PHE A 152 -9.11 5.46 4.70
C PHE A 152 -9.86 6.51 5.54
N THR A 153 -11.20 6.49 5.50
CA THR A 153 -12.02 7.42 6.27
C THR A 153 -11.70 7.28 7.76
N GLY A 154 -11.33 8.40 8.40
CA GLY A 154 -10.86 8.43 9.79
C GLY A 154 -9.34 8.50 9.99
N ARG A 155 -8.52 8.27 8.95
CA ARG A 155 -7.07 8.56 8.99
C ARG A 155 -6.72 9.93 8.41
N PHE A 156 -7.47 10.36 7.40
CA PHE A 156 -7.30 11.67 6.75
C PHE A 156 -8.62 12.44 6.79
N SER A 157 -8.54 13.78 6.83
CA SER A 157 -9.69 14.68 6.83
C SER A 157 -10.02 15.26 5.45
N SER A 158 -9.10 15.11 4.49
CA SER A 158 -9.18 15.59 3.11
C SER A 158 -8.27 14.74 2.22
N LYS A 159 -8.38 14.87 0.88
CA LYS A 159 -7.64 14.07 -0.11
C LYS A 159 -7.86 12.56 0.04
N LEU A 160 -9.10 12.19 0.35
CA LEU A 160 -9.46 10.79 0.49
C LEU A 160 -9.33 10.09 -0.88
N PRO A 161 -8.67 8.92 -0.93
CA PRO A 161 -8.56 8.17 -2.17
C PRO A 161 -9.90 7.56 -2.56
N TRP A 162 -10.28 7.63 -3.83
CA TRP A 162 -11.51 7.05 -4.38
C TRP A 162 -11.33 5.54 -4.63
N LYS A 163 -11.21 4.75 -3.55
CA LYS A 163 -11.03 3.30 -3.64
C LYS A 163 -11.47 2.53 -2.40
N GLU A 164 -11.73 1.25 -2.61
CA GLU A 164 -11.76 0.23 -1.57
C GLU A 164 -10.50 -0.63 -1.68
N THR A 165 -10.04 -1.15 -0.54
CA THR A 165 -8.90 -2.08 -0.49
C THR A 165 -9.18 -3.22 0.47
N LEU A 166 -8.65 -4.39 0.15
CA LEU A 166 -8.50 -5.50 1.09
C LEU A 166 -7.02 -5.89 1.07
N SER A 167 -6.37 -5.87 2.22
CA SER A 167 -4.98 -6.33 2.35
C SER A 167 -4.89 -7.53 3.27
N PHE A 168 -3.95 -8.44 3.02
CA PHE A 168 -3.67 -9.59 3.88
C PHE A 168 -2.18 -9.90 3.87
N ARG A 169 -1.68 -10.38 5.01
CA ARG A 169 -0.28 -10.70 5.24
C ARG A 169 0.06 -12.07 4.66
N PHE A 170 1.28 -12.20 4.15
CA PHE A 170 1.85 -13.47 3.70
C PHE A 170 3.30 -13.60 4.18
N SER A 171 3.69 -14.80 4.62
CA SER A 171 5.08 -15.15 4.89
C SER A 171 5.32 -16.60 4.51
N PRO A 172 6.35 -16.90 3.68
CA PRO A 172 6.66 -18.27 3.29
C PRO A 172 7.25 -19.10 4.45
N SER A 173 7.56 -18.47 5.58
CA SER A 173 8.10 -19.15 6.78
C SER A 173 6.99 -19.59 7.75
N SER A 174 5.74 -19.26 7.46
CA SER A 174 4.61 -19.68 8.28
C SER A 174 4.43 -21.20 8.25
N SER A 175 4.15 -21.80 9.41
CA SER A 175 3.81 -23.23 9.52
C SER A 175 2.35 -23.54 9.15
N THR A 176 1.50 -22.52 9.00
CA THR A 176 0.09 -22.65 8.60
C THR A 176 -0.19 -21.79 7.36
N PRO A 177 -1.24 -22.12 6.58
CA PRO A 177 -1.66 -21.31 5.44
C PRO A 177 -2.36 -20.03 5.93
N ILE A 178 -1.59 -19.05 6.40
CA ILE A 178 -2.09 -17.85 7.08
C ILE A 178 -3.09 -17.03 6.25
N VAL A 179 -3.04 -17.12 4.92
CA VAL A 179 -4.04 -16.45 4.07
C VAL A 179 -5.36 -17.21 4.12
N VAL A 180 -5.35 -18.54 4.07
CA VAL A 180 -6.55 -19.37 4.29
C VAL A 180 -7.14 -19.12 5.67
N ASP A 181 -6.30 -19.15 6.71
CA ASP A 181 -6.71 -18.90 8.09
C ASP A 181 -7.31 -17.50 8.26
N TYR A 182 -6.77 -16.49 7.56
CA TYR A 182 -7.30 -15.14 7.55
C TYR A 182 -8.72 -15.08 6.96
N PHE A 183 -8.92 -15.63 5.75
CA PHE A 183 -10.23 -15.58 5.08
C PHE A 183 -11.28 -16.40 5.85
N THR A 184 -10.96 -17.64 6.24
CA THR A 184 -11.89 -18.50 6.99
C THR A 184 -12.18 -17.95 8.38
N GLY A 185 -11.17 -17.42 9.08
CA GLY A 185 -11.32 -16.86 10.42
C GLY A 185 -12.08 -15.53 10.46
N LYS A 186 -12.02 -14.72 9.39
CA LYS A 186 -12.72 -13.43 9.33
C LYS A 186 -14.10 -13.52 8.68
N LEU A 187 -14.25 -14.30 7.61
CA LEU A 187 -15.46 -14.32 6.79
C LEU A 187 -16.25 -15.63 6.89
N GLY A 188 -15.66 -16.69 7.46
CA GLY A 188 -16.30 -18.00 7.55
C GLY A 188 -15.76 -19.03 6.56
N GLU A 189 -16.12 -20.28 6.80
CA GLU A 189 -15.62 -21.45 6.08
C GLU A 189 -16.00 -21.44 4.59
N GLU A 190 -17.10 -20.78 4.23
CA GLU A 190 -17.54 -20.58 2.86
C GLU A 190 -16.55 -19.75 2.02
N PHE A 191 -15.66 -18.97 2.66
CA PHE A 191 -14.59 -18.22 2.01
C PHE A 191 -13.26 -18.98 1.95
N ARG A 192 -13.22 -20.28 2.30
CA ARG A 192 -12.02 -21.11 2.17
C ARG A 192 -11.41 -21.04 0.78
N HIS A 193 -12.23 -21.12 -0.26
CA HIS A 193 -11.78 -21.02 -1.65
C HIS A 193 -11.01 -19.72 -1.93
N PHE A 194 -11.44 -18.59 -1.37
CA PHE A 194 -10.73 -17.32 -1.52
C PHE A 194 -9.37 -17.40 -0.84
N GLY A 195 -9.36 -17.97 0.37
CA GLY A 195 -8.16 -18.26 1.12
C GLY A 195 -7.15 -19.08 0.33
N GLU A 196 -7.59 -20.18 -0.29
CA GLU A 196 -6.73 -21.10 -1.05
C GLU A 196 -6.16 -20.44 -2.31
N VAL A 197 -7.00 -19.75 -3.09
CA VAL A 197 -6.58 -19.01 -4.29
C VAL A 197 -5.55 -17.93 -3.94
N TYR A 198 -5.81 -17.13 -2.90
CA TYR A 198 -4.88 -16.07 -2.53
C TYR A 198 -3.63 -16.58 -1.82
N GLN A 199 -3.70 -17.70 -1.11
CA GLN A 199 -2.54 -18.38 -0.55
C GLN A 199 -1.59 -18.81 -1.69
N GLU A 200 -2.09 -19.54 -2.68
CA GLU A 200 -1.32 -19.96 -3.85
C GLU A 200 -0.78 -18.75 -4.64
N TYR A 201 -1.61 -17.72 -4.85
CA TYR A 201 -1.17 -16.49 -5.50
C TYR A 201 -0.01 -15.82 -4.76
N CYS A 202 -0.08 -15.71 -3.43
CA CYS A 202 0.99 -15.11 -2.63
C CYS A 202 2.28 -15.94 -2.65
N GLU A 203 2.16 -17.27 -2.66
CA GLU A 203 3.31 -18.17 -2.81
C GLU A 203 4.00 -17.95 -4.16
N MET A 204 3.24 -17.87 -5.25
CA MET A 204 3.77 -17.58 -6.58
C MET A 204 4.38 -16.18 -6.69
N MET A 205 3.77 -15.16 -6.09
CA MET A 205 4.34 -13.81 -6.03
C MET A 205 5.62 -13.76 -5.22
N SER A 206 5.69 -14.47 -4.09
CA SER A 206 6.90 -14.59 -3.28
C SER A 206 8.02 -15.23 -4.09
N LEU A 207 7.75 -16.36 -4.77
CA LEU A 207 8.74 -17.01 -5.65
C LEU A 207 9.21 -16.11 -6.79
N LEU A 208 8.28 -15.46 -7.49
CA LEU A 208 8.59 -14.51 -8.56
C LEU A 208 9.46 -13.34 -8.06
N SER A 209 9.13 -12.80 -6.88
CA SER A 209 9.89 -11.71 -6.27
C SER A 209 11.34 -12.12 -5.97
N LEU A 210 11.58 -13.36 -5.52
CA LEU A 210 12.93 -13.87 -5.30
C LEU A 210 13.72 -14.00 -6.61
N ARG A 211 13.07 -14.39 -7.71
CA ARG A 211 13.70 -14.42 -9.04
C ARG A 211 14.04 -13.02 -9.55
N ILE A 212 13.17 -12.04 -9.32
CA ILE A 212 13.46 -10.64 -9.64
C ILE A 212 14.63 -10.13 -8.79
N MET A 213 14.69 -10.49 -7.50
CA MET A 213 15.81 -10.14 -6.63
C MET A 213 17.15 -10.74 -7.09
N GLU A 214 17.13 -11.92 -7.71
CA GLU A 214 18.32 -12.49 -8.36
C GLU A 214 18.78 -11.64 -9.55
N VAL A 215 17.85 -11.20 -10.41
CA VAL A 215 18.14 -10.31 -11.55
C VAL A 215 18.70 -8.98 -11.06
N LEU A 216 18.08 -8.36 -10.05
CA LEU A 216 18.55 -7.10 -9.45
C LEU A 216 19.95 -7.24 -8.81
N GLY A 217 20.26 -8.40 -8.24
CA GLY A 217 21.58 -8.68 -7.68
C GLY A 217 22.66 -8.79 -8.77
N MET A 218 22.31 -9.41 -9.89
CA MET A 218 23.18 -9.50 -11.06
C MET A 218 23.42 -8.13 -11.69
N SER A 219 22.35 -7.34 -11.88
CA SER A 219 22.43 -6.02 -12.52
C SER A 219 23.23 -4.99 -11.72
N LEU A 220 23.30 -5.17 -10.40
CA LEU A 220 24.13 -4.35 -9.49
C LEU A 220 25.54 -4.90 -9.26
N GLY A 221 25.87 -6.07 -9.83
CA GLY A 221 27.19 -6.68 -9.65
C GLY A 221 27.45 -7.27 -8.25
N VAL A 222 26.43 -7.35 -7.39
CA VAL A 222 26.53 -7.93 -6.02
C VAL A 222 26.32 -9.44 -6.00
N GLY A 223 26.06 -10.03 -7.17
CA GLY A 223 25.85 -11.46 -7.35
C GLY A 223 24.39 -11.89 -7.17
N ARG A 224 24.05 -12.99 -7.87
CA ARG A 224 22.69 -13.52 -7.99
C ARG A 224 21.99 -13.77 -6.65
N ARG A 225 22.73 -14.18 -5.62
CA ARG A 225 22.14 -14.61 -4.35
C ARG A 225 21.96 -13.49 -3.33
N CYS A 226 22.62 -12.34 -3.50
CA CYS A 226 22.71 -11.31 -2.47
C CYS A 226 21.32 -10.87 -1.97
N PHE A 227 20.50 -10.30 -2.86
CA PHE A 227 19.16 -9.85 -2.47
C PHE A 227 18.15 -10.99 -2.33
N ARG A 228 18.27 -12.05 -3.14
CA ARG A 228 17.42 -13.25 -2.98
C ARG A 228 17.48 -13.81 -1.57
N ASP A 229 18.68 -13.99 -1.03
CA ASP A 229 18.87 -14.55 0.31
C ASP A 229 18.43 -13.55 1.40
N PHE A 230 18.54 -12.25 1.15
CA PHE A 230 18.01 -11.20 2.02
C PHE A 230 16.49 -11.31 2.20
N PHE A 231 15.75 -11.61 1.11
CA PHE A 231 14.28 -11.68 1.09
C PHE A 231 13.68 -13.10 1.18
N LYS A 232 14.52 -14.13 1.34
CA LYS A 232 14.09 -15.54 1.35
C LYS A 232 12.98 -15.84 2.38
N VAL A 233 13.03 -15.17 3.52
CA VAL A 233 12.10 -15.30 4.65
C VAL A 233 11.23 -14.04 4.79
N ASN A 234 10.72 -13.51 3.68
CA ASN A 234 9.97 -12.26 3.65
C ASN A 234 8.71 -12.24 4.54
N ASP A 235 8.25 -11.02 4.83
CA ASP A 235 7.01 -10.75 5.56
C ASP A 235 6.15 -9.75 4.78
N SER A 236 5.51 -10.26 3.73
CA SER A 236 4.94 -9.48 2.64
C SER A 236 3.44 -9.22 2.82
N ILE A 237 2.90 -8.31 2.02
CA ILE A 237 1.46 -7.97 2.03
C ILE A 237 0.94 -8.02 0.60
N THR A 238 -0.19 -8.69 0.41
CA THR A 238 -0.98 -8.56 -0.83
C THR A 238 -2.12 -7.57 -0.58
N ARG A 239 -2.36 -6.68 -1.54
CA ARG A 239 -3.46 -5.72 -1.54
C ARG A 239 -4.27 -5.80 -2.82
N LEU A 240 -5.55 -6.04 -2.66
CA LEU A 240 -6.56 -5.87 -3.69
C LEU A 240 -6.97 -4.39 -3.68
N ASN A 241 -6.91 -3.71 -4.81
CA ASN A 241 -7.37 -2.33 -4.94
C ASN A 241 -8.53 -2.26 -5.92
N TYR A 242 -9.70 -1.84 -5.45
CA TYR A 242 -10.91 -1.65 -6.24
C TYR A 242 -11.23 -0.16 -6.36
N TYR A 243 -11.27 0.33 -7.59
CA TYR A 243 -11.53 1.73 -7.90
C TYR A 243 -12.89 1.81 -8.61
N PRO A 244 -13.98 2.14 -7.90
CA PRO A 244 -15.28 2.26 -8.54
C PRO A 244 -15.31 3.44 -9.53
N PRO A 245 -16.22 3.43 -10.52
CA PRO A 245 -16.45 4.60 -11.37
C PRO A 245 -16.71 5.86 -10.54
N CYS A 246 -16.23 7.00 -11.03
CA CYS A 246 -16.41 8.31 -10.42
C CYS A 246 -17.03 9.25 -11.45
N GLN A 247 -18.08 9.99 -11.08
CA GLN A 247 -18.73 10.96 -12.00
C GLN A 247 -17.94 12.28 -12.15
N LYS A 248 -16.91 12.49 -11.33
CA LYS A 248 -15.99 13.64 -11.37
C LYS A 248 -14.53 13.16 -11.32
N PRO A 249 -14.10 12.30 -12.27
CA PRO A 249 -12.78 11.68 -12.21
C PRO A 249 -11.63 12.70 -12.25
N GLU A 250 -11.85 13.87 -12.83
CA GLU A 250 -10.91 14.99 -12.91
C GLU A 250 -10.66 15.71 -11.57
N LEU A 251 -11.51 15.48 -10.56
CA LEU A 251 -11.41 16.12 -9.25
C LEU A 251 -10.79 15.21 -8.18
N THR A 252 -10.59 13.92 -8.47
CA THR A 252 -10.17 12.95 -7.47
C THR A 252 -9.09 11.98 -7.97
N LEU A 253 -8.50 11.24 -7.05
CA LEU A 253 -7.55 10.17 -7.34
C LEU A 253 -7.99 8.90 -6.63
N GLY A 254 -7.85 7.78 -7.32
CA GLY A 254 -8.00 6.46 -6.72
C GLY A 254 -6.89 6.19 -5.71
N THR A 255 -5.67 6.64 -6.00
CA THR A 255 -4.54 6.69 -5.06
C THR A 255 -3.70 7.91 -5.38
N GLY A 256 -3.37 8.67 -4.34
CA GLY A 256 -2.52 9.85 -4.46
C GLY A 256 -1.10 9.58 -4.94
N PRO A 257 -0.35 10.64 -5.27
CA PRO A 257 1.09 10.55 -5.48
C PRO A 257 1.77 9.97 -4.25
N HIS A 258 2.55 8.91 -4.45
CA HIS A 258 3.37 8.30 -3.40
C HIS A 258 4.53 7.50 -4.01
N CYS A 259 5.53 7.23 -3.17
CA CYS A 259 6.50 6.16 -3.38
C CYS A 259 6.11 4.98 -2.49
N ASP A 260 6.40 3.76 -2.95
CA ASP A 260 6.17 2.57 -2.13
C ASP A 260 7.25 2.49 -1.05
N PRO A 261 6.90 2.41 0.25
CA PRO A 261 7.91 2.26 1.31
C PRO A 261 8.58 0.87 1.28
N THR A 262 7.94 -0.11 0.66
CA THR A 262 8.36 -1.52 0.61
C THR A 262 9.58 -1.71 -0.30
N SER A 263 10.05 -2.95 -0.48
CA SER A 263 11.26 -3.18 -1.29
C SER A 263 10.95 -3.27 -2.78
N LEU A 264 9.97 -4.09 -3.12
CA LEU A 264 9.54 -4.35 -4.48
C LEU A 264 8.01 -4.47 -4.49
N THR A 265 7.38 -3.92 -5.50
CA THR A 265 5.95 -4.14 -5.76
C THR A 265 5.80 -4.91 -7.05
N ILE A 266 5.01 -5.98 -7.03
CA ILE A 266 4.58 -6.74 -8.21
C ILE A 266 3.07 -6.50 -8.37
N LEU A 267 2.70 -5.80 -9.43
CA LEU A 267 1.35 -5.34 -9.70
C LEU A 267 0.77 -6.06 -10.91
N HIS A 268 -0.31 -6.81 -10.70
CA HIS A 268 -1.21 -7.22 -11.76
C HIS A 268 -2.36 -6.22 -11.88
N GLN A 269 -2.78 -5.89 -13.09
CA GLN A 269 -3.89 -4.97 -13.34
C GLN A 269 -4.83 -5.50 -14.41
N ASP A 270 -6.05 -5.01 -14.38
CA ASP A 270 -7.02 -5.22 -15.47
C ASP A 270 -6.67 -4.40 -16.73
N THR A 271 -7.59 -4.40 -17.69
CA THR A 271 -7.44 -3.70 -18.97
C THR A 271 -7.91 -2.25 -18.94
N VAL A 272 -8.39 -1.73 -17.79
CA VAL A 272 -8.96 -0.36 -17.69
C VAL A 272 -7.86 0.70 -17.66
N GLY A 273 -6.67 0.36 -17.16
CA GLY A 273 -5.57 1.31 -17.01
C GLY A 273 -5.81 2.31 -15.88
N GLY A 274 -4.93 3.31 -15.74
CA GLY A 274 -5.04 4.36 -14.71
C GLY A 274 -3.85 4.47 -13.77
N LEU A 275 -2.89 3.54 -13.83
CA LEU A 275 -1.58 3.76 -13.20
C LEU A 275 -0.85 4.88 -13.94
N GLN A 276 -0.35 5.86 -13.20
CA GLN A 276 0.50 6.92 -13.72
C GLN A 276 1.80 6.97 -12.94
N VAL A 277 2.91 7.13 -13.64
CA VAL A 277 4.27 7.20 -13.09
C VAL A 277 4.84 8.58 -13.40
N PHE A 278 5.48 9.21 -12.41
CA PHE A 278 6.14 10.48 -12.59
C PHE A 278 7.57 10.24 -13.10
N ALA A 279 7.80 10.54 -14.38
CA ALA A 279 9.08 10.35 -15.06
C ALA A 279 9.44 11.59 -15.88
N ASN A 280 10.70 11.99 -15.86
CA ASN A 280 11.20 13.17 -16.59
C ASN A 280 10.41 14.46 -16.33
N GLY A 281 10.00 14.66 -15.07
CA GLY A 281 9.28 15.85 -14.63
C GLY A 281 7.80 15.90 -15.01
N ARG A 282 7.24 14.80 -15.54
CA ARG A 282 5.83 14.73 -15.98
C ARG A 282 5.16 13.44 -15.52
N TRP A 283 3.85 13.49 -15.34
CA TRP A 283 3.02 12.29 -15.18
C TRP A 283 2.86 11.59 -16.52
N ARG A 284 3.08 10.27 -16.54
CA ARG A 284 2.96 9.42 -17.73
C ARG A 284 2.08 8.23 -17.43
N SER A 285 1.22 7.85 -18.37
CA SER A 285 0.33 6.70 -18.18
C SER A 285 1.05 5.39 -18.46
N ALA A 286 0.80 4.37 -17.63
CA ALA A 286 1.26 3.01 -17.89
C ALA A 286 0.19 2.25 -18.67
N THR A 287 0.52 1.80 -19.88
CA THR A 287 -0.40 1.03 -20.73
C THR A 287 -0.75 -0.30 -20.05
N PRO A 288 -2.04 -0.63 -19.87
CA PRO A 288 -2.44 -1.88 -19.24
C PRO A 288 -2.16 -3.07 -20.17
N ASN A 289 -1.60 -4.14 -19.60
CA ASN A 289 -1.40 -5.41 -20.28
C ASN A 289 -1.68 -6.56 -19.30
N PHE A 290 -2.75 -7.31 -19.56
CA PHE A 290 -3.24 -8.37 -18.67
C PHE A 290 -2.28 -9.57 -18.57
N ASP A 291 -1.45 -9.80 -19.58
CA ASP A 291 -0.50 -10.92 -19.63
C ASP A 291 0.84 -10.57 -18.95
N THR A 292 0.91 -9.41 -18.28
CA THR A 292 2.13 -8.91 -17.64
C THR A 292 1.91 -8.62 -16.17
N PHE A 293 3.01 -8.55 -15.44
CA PHE A 293 3.07 -7.79 -14.19
C PHE A 293 3.88 -6.52 -14.40
N ILE A 294 3.45 -5.42 -13.82
CA ILE A 294 4.29 -4.25 -13.61
C ILE A 294 5.07 -4.46 -12.32
N VAL A 295 6.37 -4.21 -12.35
CA VAL A 295 7.25 -4.28 -11.20
C VAL A 295 7.80 -2.88 -10.93
N ASN A 296 7.80 -2.45 -9.67
CA ASN A 296 8.47 -1.23 -9.27
C ASN A 296 9.33 -1.36 -8.01
N ILE A 297 10.42 -0.58 -8.00
CA ILE A 297 11.33 -0.42 -6.88
C ILE A 297 10.69 0.51 -5.84
N GLY A 298 10.75 0.12 -4.56
CA GLY A 298 10.34 0.96 -3.45
C GLY A 298 11.52 1.50 -2.63
N ASP A 299 11.20 2.34 -1.64
CA ASP A 299 12.16 3.10 -0.84
C ASP A 299 13.16 2.18 -0.10
N THR A 300 12.70 1.03 0.38
CA THR A 300 13.57 0.06 1.07
C THR A 300 14.65 -0.48 0.13
N PHE A 301 14.31 -0.80 -1.13
CA PHE A 301 15.30 -1.32 -2.08
C PHE A 301 16.16 -0.20 -2.68
N MET A 302 15.63 1.02 -2.82
CA MET A 302 16.44 2.21 -3.09
C MET A 302 17.54 2.38 -2.03
N ALA A 303 17.23 2.16 -0.75
CA ALA A 303 18.23 2.18 0.32
C ALA A 303 19.24 1.02 0.21
N LEU A 304 18.77 -0.21 -0.03
CA LEU A 304 19.65 -1.38 -0.24
C LEU A 304 20.58 -1.24 -1.45
N SER A 305 20.14 -0.54 -2.50
CA SER A 305 20.96 -0.27 -3.68
C SER A 305 21.84 0.98 -3.52
N ASN A 306 21.92 1.57 -2.31
CA ASN A 306 22.62 2.82 -2.03
C ASN A 306 22.24 3.96 -3.00
N GLY A 307 20.95 4.02 -3.38
CA GLY A 307 20.40 5.03 -4.27
C GLY A 307 20.66 4.80 -5.76
N ARG A 308 21.24 3.66 -6.16
CA ARG A 308 21.47 3.32 -7.58
C ARG A 308 20.15 3.15 -8.32
N TYR A 309 19.15 2.55 -7.69
CA TYR A 309 17.82 2.36 -8.26
C TYR A 309 16.81 3.28 -7.60
N LYS A 310 15.86 3.77 -8.41
CA LYS A 310 14.93 4.82 -8.01
C LYS A 310 13.63 4.23 -7.51
N SER A 311 13.19 4.68 -6.34
CA SER A 311 11.81 4.60 -5.92
C SER A 311 11.05 5.79 -6.51
N CYS A 312 10.13 5.54 -7.44
CA CYS A 312 9.49 6.59 -8.21
C CYS A 312 8.07 6.91 -7.73
N LEU A 313 7.75 8.20 -7.78
CA LEU A 313 6.43 8.72 -7.48
C LEU A 313 5.43 8.19 -8.51
N HIS A 314 4.35 7.59 -8.02
CA HIS A 314 3.28 7.06 -8.85
C HIS A 314 1.92 7.32 -8.21
N ARG A 315 0.85 7.27 -9.01
CA ARG A 315 -0.53 7.48 -8.58
C ARG A 315 -1.48 6.59 -9.38
N ALA A 316 -2.73 6.47 -8.91
CA ALA A 316 -3.80 5.81 -9.65
C ALA A 316 -4.94 6.80 -9.90
N VAL A 317 -5.22 7.10 -11.16
CA VAL A 317 -6.39 7.87 -11.57
C VAL A 317 -7.62 6.97 -11.67
N VAL A 318 -8.81 7.59 -11.62
CA VAL A 318 -10.10 6.92 -11.82
C VAL A 318 -10.75 7.41 -13.10
N ASN A 319 -11.83 6.76 -13.51
CA ASN A 319 -12.62 7.12 -14.68
C ASN A 319 -14.12 7.03 -14.34
N SER A 320 -14.98 7.49 -15.24
CA SER A 320 -16.43 7.52 -15.07
C SER A 320 -17.17 6.32 -15.65
N GLU A 321 -16.48 5.44 -16.37
CA GLU A 321 -17.11 4.40 -17.20
C GLU A 321 -17.07 3.03 -16.54
N SER A 322 -15.91 2.62 -16.04
CA SER A 322 -15.63 1.25 -15.60
C SER A 322 -14.82 1.22 -14.32
N ALA A 323 -15.14 0.24 -13.45
CA ALA A 323 -14.34 -0.02 -12.28
C ALA A 323 -12.96 -0.54 -12.69
N ARG A 324 -11.90 0.00 -12.08
CA ARG A 324 -10.53 -0.49 -12.23
C ARG A 324 -10.17 -1.40 -11.06
N LYS A 325 -9.38 -2.44 -11.32
CA LYS A 325 -8.91 -3.43 -10.36
C LYS A 325 -7.41 -3.68 -10.51
N SER A 326 -6.74 -3.92 -9.38
CA SER A 326 -5.36 -4.36 -9.39
C SER A 326 -4.98 -5.15 -8.13
N LEU A 327 -4.14 -6.15 -8.32
CA LEU A 327 -3.55 -7.00 -7.29
C LEU A 327 -2.10 -6.58 -7.08
N ALA A 328 -1.77 -6.01 -5.93
CA ALA A 328 -0.41 -5.59 -5.60
C ALA A 328 0.19 -6.52 -4.55
N PHE A 329 1.30 -7.19 -4.86
CA PHE A 329 2.13 -7.88 -3.90
C PHE A 329 3.30 -6.99 -3.52
N PHE A 330 3.38 -6.63 -2.24
CA PHE A 330 4.46 -5.83 -1.69
C PHE A 330 5.47 -6.73 -0.97
N LEU A 331 6.65 -6.89 -1.56
CA LEU A 331 7.75 -7.61 -0.95
C LEU A 331 8.37 -6.74 0.16
N CYS A 332 8.36 -7.26 1.38
CA CYS A 332 8.99 -6.65 2.53
C CYS A 332 9.97 -7.65 3.17
N PRO A 333 11.09 -7.21 3.74
CA PRO A 333 11.92 -8.09 4.54
C PRO A 333 11.23 -8.40 5.88
N GLU A 334 11.82 -9.29 6.67
CA GLU A 334 11.38 -9.49 8.06
C GLU A 334 11.46 -8.17 8.85
N MET A 335 10.56 -8.01 9.82
CA MET A 335 10.44 -6.78 10.63
C MET A 335 11.79 -6.31 11.20
N GLU A 336 12.56 -7.22 11.78
CA GLU A 336 13.84 -6.91 12.43
C GLU A 336 15.05 -7.05 11.50
N LYS A 337 14.82 -7.26 10.19
CA LYS A 337 15.91 -7.31 9.22
C LYS A 337 16.53 -5.93 9.08
N VAL A 338 17.84 -5.84 9.30
CA VAL A 338 18.60 -4.62 9.06
C VAL A 338 18.77 -4.41 7.55
N VAL A 339 18.30 -3.26 7.09
CA VAL A 339 18.43 -2.75 5.73
C VAL A 339 19.74 -1.97 5.65
N ALA A 340 20.71 -2.53 4.94
CA ALA A 340 22.00 -1.93 4.66
C ALA A 340 22.44 -2.32 3.24
N PRO A 341 22.99 -1.39 2.45
CA PRO A 341 23.56 -1.71 1.15
C PRO A 341 24.74 -2.67 1.28
N PRO A 342 24.88 -3.63 0.36
CA PRO A 342 26.06 -4.47 0.26
C PRO A 342 27.35 -3.63 0.16
N PRO A 343 28.46 -4.07 0.76
CA PRO A 343 29.73 -3.35 0.72
C PRO A 343 30.20 -3.01 -0.70
N GLU A 344 29.91 -3.88 -1.68
CA GLU A 344 30.24 -3.70 -3.10
C GLU A 344 29.57 -2.47 -3.74
N LEU A 345 28.51 -1.92 -3.12
CA LEU A 345 27.80 -0.73 -3.60
C LEU A 345 28.23 0.57 -2.91
N VAL A 346 29.19 0.49 -1.99
CA VAL A 346 29.69 1.62 -1.20
C VAL A 346 31.20 1.75 -1.40
N ASP A 347 31.62 2.80 -2.10
CA ASP A 347 33.02 3.06 -2.43
C ASP A 347 33.31 4.56 -2.42
N SER A 348 34.54 4.96 -2.75
CA SER A 348 34.94 6.38 -2.76
C SER A 348 34.22 7.24 -3.80
N ALA A 349 33.80 6.66 -4.93
CA ALA A 349 33.00 7.34 -5.94
C ALA A 349 31.50 7.35 -5.58
N HIS A 350 31.08 6.40 -4.75
CA HIS A 350 29.70 6.22 -4.32
C HIS A 350 29.61 6.05 -2.80
N PRO A 351 29.76 7.14 -2.04
CA PRO A 351 29.71 7.08 -0.59
C PRO A 351 28.33 6.62 -0.11
N ARG A 352 28.28 6.23 1.17
CA ARG A 352 27.05 5.80 1.83
C ARG A 352 26.01 6.93 1.83
N VAL A 353 24.81 6.66 1.29
CA VAL A 353 23.72 7.66 1.18
C VAL A 353 22.72 7.55 2.32
N TYR A 354 22.39 6.33 2.75
CA TYR A 354 21.34 6.07 3.75
C TYR A 354 21.93 5.42 5.00
N PRO A 355 21.42 5.69 6.21
CA PRO A 355 21.81 4.97 7.43
C PRO A 355 21.39 3.48 7.38
N ASP A 356 21.90 2.67 8.30
CA ASP A 356 21.35 1.33 8.58
C ASP A 356 20.05 1.49 9.38
N PHE A 357 19.04 0.68 9.09
CA PHE A 357 17.77 0.70 9.83
C PHE A 357 17.05 -0.65 9.77
N THR A 358 16.14 -0.93 10.70
CA THR A 358 15.25 -2.09 10.60
C THR A 358 14.01 -1.75 9.78
N TRP A 359 13.44 -2.74 9.09
CA TRP A 359 12.17 -2.55 8.40
C TRP A 359 11.05 -2.10 9.33
N SER A 360 10.99 -2.61 10.56
CA SER A 360 10.03 -2.20 11.58
C SER A 360 10.09 -0.69 11.87
N ALA A 361 11.28 -0.09 11.92
CA ALA A 361 11.45 1.34 12.13
C ALA A 361 10.91 2.17 10.96
N LEU A 362 11.20 1.79 9.71
CA LEU A 362 10.67 2.48 8.52
C LEU A 362 9.15 2.31 8.39
N LEU A 363 8.64 1.12 8.70
CA LEU A 363 7.20 0.84 8.70
C LEU A 363 6.47 1.70 9.74
N GLU A 364 7.00 1.80 10.96
CA GLU A 364 6.46 2.67 12.00
C GLU A 364 6.43 4.14 11.55
N PHE A 365 7.56 4.61 11.00
CA PHE A 365 7.67 5.97 10.52
C PHE A 365 6.63 6.27 9.43
N THR A 366 6.50 5.43 8.42
CA THR A 366 5.54 5.63 7.31
C THR A 366 4.08 5.51 7.74
N GLN A 367 3.79 4.79 8.83
CA GLN A 367 2.46 4.75 9.44
C GLN A 367 2.11 6.06 10.17
N LYS A 368 3.08 6.70 10.82
CA LYS A 368 2.89 7.94 11.58
C LYS A 368 3.08 9.22 10.74
N HIS A 369 3.90 9.15 9.70
CA HIS A 369 4.36 10.30 8.92
C HIS A 369 4.13 10.08 7.42
N TYR A 370 2.86 9.96 7.02
CA TYR A 370 2.51 9.85 5.60
C TYR A 370 3.02 11.07 4.82
N ARG A 371 3.62 10.83 3.64
CA ARG A 371 4.09 11.86 2.71
C ARG A 371 3.63 11.53 1.29
N ALA A 372 3.36 12.58 0.52
CA ALA A 372 3.01 12.50 -0.90
C ALA A 372 4.18 12.90 -1.82
N ASP A 373 5.39 13.09 -1.25
CA ASP A 373 6.61 13.47 -1.97
C ASP A 373 7.68 12.37 -1.91
N MET A 374 8.77 12.56 -2.67
CA MET A 374 9.89 11.60 -2.74
C MET A 374 10.88 11.76 -1.56
N ARG A 375 10.51 12.45 -0.48
CA ARG A 375 11.43 12.78 0.64
C ARG A 375 11.25 11.89 1.86
N THR A 376 10.52 10.78 1.74
CA THR A 376 10.30 9.81 2.82
C THR A 376 11.62 9.37 3.46
N MET A 377 12.58 8.90 2.66
CA MET A 377 13.86 8.41 3.17
C MET A 377 14.73 9.51 3.79
N GLU A 378 14.68 10.74 3.28
CA GLU A 378 15.40 11.88 3.87
C GLU A 378 14.81 12.23 5.25
N ALA A 379 13.48 12.31 5.35
CA ALA A 379 12.80 12.60 6.60
C ALA A 379 13.00 11.48 7.63
N PHE A 380 12.91 10.22 7.19
CA PHE A 380 13.17 9.05 8.02
C PHE A 380 14.61 9.01 8.54
N SER A 381 15.60 9.30 7.69
CA SER A 381 17.01 9.32 8.10
C SER A 381 17.27 10.35 9.21
N LYS A 382 16.61 11.51 9.14
CA LYS A 382 16.64 12.51 10.23
C LYS A 382 15.91 12.03 11.47
N TRP A 383 14.82 11.28 11.32
CA TRP A 383 14.02 10.79 12.43
C TRP A 383 14.79 9.78 13.30
N ILE A 384 15.51 8.82 12.69
CA ILE A 384 16.26 7.81 13.46
C ILE A 384 17.59 8.31 14.07
N GLN A 385 18.02 9.52 13.71
CA GLN A 385 19.24 10.15 14.24
C GLN A 385 18.98 11.04 15.47
N ASN A 386 17.70 11.35 15.74
CA ASN A 386 17.26 12.11 16.92
C ASN A 386 16.61 11.15 17.93
#